data_AF-A0AAW9J5A6-F1
#
_entry.id   AF-A0AAW9J5A6-F1
#
_cell.length_a   1.000
_cell.length_b   1.000
_cell.length_c   1.000
_cell.angle_alpha   90.00
_cell.angle_beta   90.00
_cell.angle_gamma   90.00
#
_symmetry.space_group_name_H-M   'P 1'
#
loop_
_entity.id
_entity.type
_entity.pdbx_description
1 polymer ?
#
loop_
_entity_poly.entity_id
_entity_poly.type
_entity_poly.pdbx_seq_one_letter_code
_entity_poly.pdbx_strand_id
1 'polypeptide(L)'
;IITGVLIMINIDLNKTSYNISLNAVEYKKALEERNKLYKEIESIKSENIDYRYKISKYEGNDPEKNKKLVEDMKSQLFDYGKLSGVTAVKGPGLVIKVQDGDIDKVLDTERDIMRKIFHQEDMALIINEARKAGAEAIAVNNHRVLPNTGASCNSAFIGFEDYSREYGPFYIYM
;
A
#
# COMPACT_ATOMS: atom_id res chain seq x y z
N ILE A 1 3.80 -42.32 -0.94
CA ILE A 1 5.20 -42.66 -1.33
C ILE A 1 5.24 -43.65 -2.50
N ILE A 2 4.26 -44.56 -2.63
CA ILE A 2 4.22 -45.56 -3.73
C ILE A 2 3.75 -44.98 -5.08
N THR A 3 3.03 -43.85 -5.09
CA THR A 3 2.50 -43.24 -6.32
C THR A 3 3.57 -42.57 -7.20
N GLY A 4 4.62 -42.01 -6.60
CA GLY A 4 5.71 -41.35 -7.35
C GLY A 4 6.61 -42.33 -8.10
N VAL A 5 6.79 -43.55 -7.57
CA VAL A 5 7.55 -44.61 -8.23
C VAL A 5 6.80 -45.15 -9.46
N LEU A 6 5.47 -45.18 -9.41
CA LEU A 6 4.64 -45.68 -10.51
C LEU A 6 4.68 -44.80 -11.78
N ILE A 7 4.88 -43.49 -11.61
CA ILE A 7 5.02 -42.54 -12.73
C ILE A 7 6.35 -42.73 -13.44
N MET A 8 7.41 -43.12 -12.71
CA MET A 8 8.74 -43.29 -13.31
C MET A 8 8.88 -44.59 -14.12
N ILE A 9 8.11 -45.63 -13.79
CA ILE A 9 8.18 -46.94 -14.46
C ILE A 9 7.39 -46.98 -15.78
N ASN A 10 6.48 -46.02 -16.02
CA ASN A 10 5.71 -45.93 -17.28
C ASN A 10 6.36 -45.07 -18.38
N ILE A 11 7.62 -44.63 -18.22
CA ILE A 11 8.37 -43.85 -19.24
C ILE A 11 9.26 -44.78 -20.09
N ASP A 12 8.86 -46.03 -20.28
CA ASP A 12 9.37 -46.82 -21.39
C ASP A 12 8.25 -47.72 -21.88
N LEU A 13 8.18 -47.95 -23.20
CA LEU A 13 7.12 -48.66 -23.96
C LEU A 13 6.07 -47.79 -24.70
N ASN A 14 6.50 -46.71 -25.37
CA ASN A 14 6.21 -46.57 -26.80
C ASN A 14 6.95 -45.40 -27.45
N LYS A 15 7.47 -45.66 -28.65
CA LYS A 15 8.35 -44.79 -29.44
C LYS A 15 7.75 -43.40 -29.70
N THR A 16 8.18 -42.40 -28.95
CA THR A 16 8.42 -41.02 -29.41
C THR A 16 9.24 -40.27 -28.36
N SER A 17 10.55 -40.22 -28.56
CA SER A 17 11.47 -39.50 -27.68
C SER A 17 11.26 -37.99 -27.83
N TYR A 18 10.47 -37.38 -26.95
CA TYR A 18 10.60 -35.95 -26.70
C TYR A 18 11.85 -35.74 -25.82
N ASN A 19 13.02 -35.68 -26.45
CA ASN A 19 14.26 -35.28 -25.79
C ASN A 19 14.17 -33.79 -25.43
N ILE A 20 13.60 -33.46 -24.28
CA ILE A 20 13.77 -32.14 -23.68
C ILE A 20 15.16 -32.14 -23.03
N SER A 21 16.20 -31.95 -23.84
CA SER A 21 17.55 -31.69 -23.35
C SER A 21 17.63 -30.23 -22.94
N LEU A 22 17.25 -29.92 -21.69
CA LEU A 22 17.44 -28.59 -21.14
C LEU A 22 18.95 -28.31 -21.05
N ASN A 23 19.40 -27.18 -21.60
CA ASN A 23 20.74 -26.71 -21.32
C ASN A 23 20.86 -26.28 -19.85
N ALA A 24 22.08 -26.08 -19.34
CA ALA A 24 22.32 -25.74 -17.94
C ALA A 24 21.53 -24.50 -17.44
N VAL A 25 21.26 -23.54 -18.33
CA VAL A 25 20.49 -22.32 -18.02
C VAL A 25 19.00 -22.63 -17.87
N GLU A 26 18.44 -23.41 -18.78
CA GLU A 26 17.04 -23.83 -18.74
C GLU A 26 16.75 -24.71 -17.51
N TYR A 27 17.68 -25.60 -17.16
CA TYR A 27 17.60 -26.42 -15.95
C TYR A 27 17.61 -25.55 -14.68
N LYS A 28 18.52 -24.57 -14.60
CA LYS A 28 18.58 -23.62 -13.48
C LYS A 28 17.26 -22.85 -13.34
N LYS A 29 16.72 -22.33 -14.44
CA LYS A 29 15.44 -21.61 -14.45
C LYS A 29 14.29 -22.48 -13.98
N ALA A 30 14.22 -23.74 -14.44
CA ALA A 30 13.21 -24.69 -14.01
C ALA A 30 13.30 -25.00 -12.50
N LEU A 31 14.51 -25.07 -11.92
CA LEU A 31 14.68 -25.24 -10.48
C LEU A 31 14.24 -24.01 -9.67
N GLU A 32 14.54 -22.80 -10.15
CA GLU A 32 14.09 -21.55 -9.52
C GLU A 32 12.57 -21.44 -9.53
N GLU A 33 11.95 -21.74 -10.68
CA GLU A 33 10.48 -21.76 -10.83
C GLU A 33 9.84 -22.81 -9.92
N ARG A 34 10.39 -24.02 -9.90
CA ARG A 34 9.93 -25.09 -9.00
C ARG A 34 9.96 -24.64 -7.53
N ASN A 35 11.06 -24.02 -7.09
CA ASN A 35 11.21 -23.55 -5.71
C ASN A 35 10.24 -22.41 -5.39
N LYS A 36 9.98 -21.52 -6.35
CA LYS A 36 8.96 -20.47 -6.22
C LYS A 36 7.56 -21.09 -6.04
N LEU A 37 7.20 -22.05 -6.89
CA LEU A 37 5.90 -22.74 -6.82
C LEU A 37 5.73 -23.51 -5.50
N TYR A 38 6.77 -24.16 -4.99
CA TYR A 38 6.70 -24.83 -3.68
C TYR A 38 6.42 -23.84 -2.55
N LYS A 39 7.05 -22.65 -2.56
CA LYS A 39 6.78 -21.59 -1.58
C LYS A 39 5.35 -21.07 -1.69
N GLU A 40 4.84 -20.88 -2.91
CA GLU A 40 3.46 -20.45 -3.13
C GLU A 40 2.46 -21.49 -2.61
N ILE A 41 2.69 -22.79 -2.86
CA ILE A 41 1.87 -23.89 -2.34
C ILE A 41 1.83 -23.88 -0.81
N GLU A 42 2.99 -23.69 -0.16
CA GLU A 42 3.07 -23.61 1.31
C GLU A 42 2.31 -22.41 1.85
N SER A 43 2.44 -21.23 1.23
CA SER A 43 1.69 -20.02 1.60
C SER A 43 0.19 -20.24 1.48
N ILE A 44 -0.27 -20.72 0.33
CA ILE A 44 -1.70 -20.97 0.06
C ILE A 44 -2.26 -22.00 1.05
N LYS A 45 -1.50 -23.04 1.37
CA LYS A 45 -1.94 -24.05 2.35
C LYS A 45 -2.09 -23.45 3.75
N SER A 46 -1.13 -22.62 4.17
CA SER A 46 -1.21 -21.91 5.46
C SER A 46 -2.42 -20.99 5.51
N GLU A 47 -2.61 -20.17 4.47
CA GLU A 47 -3.76 -19.27 4.37
C GLU A 47 -5.09 -20.03 4.39
N ASN A 48 -5.19 -21.17 3.71
CA ASN A 48 -6.41 -21.99 3.73
C ASN A 48 -6.76 -22.48 5.14
N ILE A 49 -5.75 -22.89 5.92
CA ILE A 49 -5.94 -23.30 7.31
C ILE A 49 -6.45 -22.11 8.14
N ASP A 50 -5.84 -20.94 7.99
CA ASP A 50 -6.24 -19.73 8.71
C ASP A 50 -7.66 -19.27 8.36
N TYR A 51 -8.04 -19.34 7.08
CA TYR A 51 -9.40 -19.00 6.64
C TYR A 51 -10.44 -19.98 7.19
N ARG A 52 -10.15 -21.29 7.18
CA ARG A 52 -11.03 -22.30 7.78
C ARG A 52 -11.21 -22.05 9.28
N TYR A 53 -10.13 -21.70 9.98
CA TYR A 53 -10.20 -21.34 11.38
C TYR A 53 -10.99 -20.05 11.63
N LYS A 54 -10.87 -19.03 10.76
CA LYS A 54 -11.70 -17.81 10.86
C LYS A 54 -13.18 -18.12 10.64
N ILE A 55 -13.53 -18.95 9.66
CA ILE A 55 -14.92 -19.32 9.37
C ILE A 55 -15.52 -20.09 10.54
N SER A 56 -14.80 -21.05 11.12
CA SER A 56 -15.32 -21.87 12.22
C SER A 56 -15.66 -21.08 13.49
N LYS A 57 -15.06 -19.89 13.69
CA LYS A 57 -15.43 -18.97 14.78
C LYS A 57 -16.88 -18.48 14.69
N TYR A 58 -17.44 -18.43 13.48
CA TYR A 58 -18.77 -17.92 13.22
C TYR A 58 -19.77 -19.01 12.79
N GLU A 59 -19.34 -20.26 12.65
CA GLU A 59 -20.23 -21.37 12.29
C GLU A 59 -21.26 -21.67 13.39
N GLY A 60 -22.51 -21.91 12.97
CA GLY A 60 -23.66 -22.23 13.83
C GLY A 60 -24.69 -21.08 13.93
N ASN A 61 -25.88 -21.38 14.47
CA ASN A 61 -26.99 -20.42 14.59
C ASN A 61 -27.07 -19.74 15.97
N ASP A 62 -25.93 -19.51 16.61
CA ASP A 62 -25.87 -18.83 17.91
C ASP A 62 -26.02 -17.31 17.73
N PRO A 63 -27.04 -16.66 18.34
CA PRO A 63 -27.22 -15.21 18.29
C PRO A 63 -25.98 -14.42 18.74
N GLU A 64 -25.20 -14.93 19.69
CA GLU A 64 -24.01 -14.24 20.20
C GLU A 64 -22.87 -14.25 19.18
N LYS A 65 -22.71 -15.36 18.43
CA LYS A 65 -21.77 -15.45 17.31
C LYS A 65 -22.13 -14.52 16.16
N ASN A 66 -23.42 -14.41 15.84
CA ASN A 66 -23.89 -13.47 14.81
C ASN A 66 -23.63 -12.01 15.19
N LYS A 67 -23.84 -11.65 16.47
CA LYS A 67 -23.48 -10.32 16.97
C LYS A 67 -21.98 -10.08 16.85
N LYS A 68 -21.15 -11.05 17.27
CA LYS A 68 -19.69 -10.97 17.19
C LYS A 68 -19.19 -10.82 15.74
N LEU A 69 -19.78 -11.54 14.79
CA LEU A 69 -19.49 -11.41 13.37
C LEU A 69 -19.70 -9.96 12.89
N VAL A 70 -20.84 -9.37 13.22
CA VAL A 70 -21.15 -7.98 12.83
C VAL A 70 -20.16 -6.99 13.46
N GLU A 71 -19.78 -7.19 14.72
CA GLU A 71 -18.77 -6.35 15.40
C GLU A 71 -17.40 -6.47 14.72
N ASP A 72 -16.95 -7.68 14.41
CA ASP A 72 -15.66 -7.91 13.77
C ASP A 72 -15.63 -7.35 12.33
N MET A 73 -16.73 -7.45 11.58
CA MET A 73 -16.89 -6.80 10.28
C MET A 73 -16.81 -5.27 10.39
N LYS A 74 -17.43 -4.67 11.40
CA LYS A 74 -17.33 -3.22 11.64
C LYS A 74 -15.90 -2.80 11.97
N SER A 75 -15.19 -3.58 12.78
CA SER A 75 -13.78 -3.32 13.09
C SER A 75 -12.92 -3.39 11.82
N GLN A 76 -13.12 -4.40 10.97
CA GLN A 76 -12.39 -4.52 9.71
C GLN A 76 -12.68 -3.36 8.76
N LEU A 77 -13.93 -2.94 8.63
CA LEU A 77 -14.30 -1.76 7.84
C LEU A 77 -13.63 -0.49 8.36
N PHE A 78 -13.55 -0.33 9.69
CA PHE A 78 -12.83 0.79 10.29
C PHE A 78 -11.33 0.73 9.96
N ASP A 79 -10.69 -0.43 10.10
CA ASP A 79 -9.26 -0.59 9.79
C ASP A 79 -8.93 -0.34 8.32
N TYR A 80 -9.73 -0.87 7.40
CA TYR A 80 -9.59 -0.59 5.98
C TYR A 80 -9.91 0.86 5.63
N GLY A 81 -10.86 1.47 6.35
CA GLY A 81 -11.17 2.88 6.24
C GLY A 81 -10.01 3.78 6.68
N LYS A 82 -9.26 3.41 7.72
CA LYS A 82 -8.04 4.12 8.15
C LYS A 82 -6.97 4.06 7.07
N LEU A 83 -6.73 2.87 6.52
CA LEU A 83 -5.70 2.64 5.49
C LEU A 83 -6.03 3.32 4.15
N SER A 84 -7.29 3.30 3.74
CA SER A 84 -7.77 3.94 2.50
C SER A 84 -8.01 5.44 2.64
N GLY A 85 -7.89 5.99 3.87
CA GLY A 85 -8.10 7.40 4.15
C GLY A 85 -9.55 7.87 4.22
N VAL A 86 -10.52 6.97 4.06
CA VAL A 86 -11.97 7.27 4.12
C VAL A 86 -12.44 7.52 5.55
N THR A 87 -11.79 6.89 6.54
CA THR A 87 -12.14 7.07 7.95
C THR A 87 -11.24 8.11 8.59
N ALA A 88 -11.88 9.10 9.22
CA ALA A 88 -11.19 10.10 10.04
C ALA A 88 -10.55 9.44 11.27
N VAL A 89 -9.33 9.83 11.58
CA VAL A 89 -8.56 9.35 12.74
C VAL A 89 -8.18 10.51 13.64
N LYS A 90 -7.94 10.20 14.90
CA LYS A 90 -7.47 11.17 15.91
C LYS A 90 -6.46 10.47 16.81
N GLY A 91 -5.43 11.21 17.19
CA GLY A 91 -4.37 10.75 18.09
C GLY A 91 -3.45 11.91 18.47
N PRO A 92 -2.47 11.67 19.34
CA PRO A 92 -1.37 12.60 19.58
C PRO A 92 -0.64 12.89 18.26
N GLY A 93 -0.26 14.15 18.03
CA GLY A 93 0.32 14.57 16.76
C GLY A 93 0.83 16.01 16.79
N LEU A 94 1.27 16.49 15.63
CA LEU A 94 1.77 17.84 15.40
C LEU A 94 0.95 18.52 14.29
N VAL A 95 0.82 19.84 14.38
CA VAL A 95 0.33 20.66 13.27
C VAL A 95 1.45 21.59 12.82
N ILE A 96 1.91 21.44 11.58
CA ILE A 96 2.85 22.37 10.95
C ILE A 96 2.04 23.39 10.17
N LYS A 97 2.21 24.68 10.51
CA LYS A 97 1.64 25.78 9.74
C LYS A 97 2.73 26.36 8.83
N VAL A 98 2.46 26.40 7.53
CA VAL A 98 3.34 26.99 6.52
C VAL A 98 2.65 28.16 5.84
N GLN A 99 3.40 29.24 5.68
CA GLN A 99 2.98 30.46 5.01
C GLN A 99 4.07 30.89 4.05
N ASP A 100 3.67 31.48 2.93
CA ASP A 100 4.61 32.17 2.06
C ASP A 100 5.35 33.26 2.84
N GLY A 101 6.59 33.53 2.44
CA GLY A 101 7.37 34.64 2.94
C GLY A 101 6.75 35.99 2.57
N ASP A 102 7.24 37.04 3.22
CA ASP A 102 6.80 38.41 2.94
C ASP A 102 7.31 38.89 1.57
N ILE A 103 6.38 39.13 0.63
CA ILE A 103 6.67 39.49 -0.77
C ILE A 103 6.49 41.00 -0.96
N ASP A 104 7.58 41.69 -1.27
CA ASP A 104 7.57 43.09 -1.68
C ASP A 104 7.65 43.18 -3.21
N LYS A 105 6.53 43.53 -3.86
CA LYS A 105 6.45 43.59 -5.32
C LYS A 105 7.31 44.68 -5.98
N VAL A 106 7.86 45.61 -5.20
CA VAL A 106 8.72 46.70 -5.70
C VAL A 106 10.20 46.35 -5.53
N LEU A 107 10.56 45.73 -4.40
CA LEU A 107 11.94 45.44 -4.05
C LEU A 107 12.38 44.02 -4.44
N ASP A 108 11.48 43.04 -4.44
CA ASP A 108 11.82 41.66 -4.74
C ASP A 108 11.98 41.43 -6.24
N THR A 109 13.08 40.76 -6.62
CA THR A 109 13.20 40.22 -7.97
C THR A 109 12.27 39.02 -8.14
N GLU A 110 11.98 38.62 -9.38
CA GLU A 110 11.22 37.38 -9.63
C GLU A 110 11.82 36.16 -8.92
N ARG A 111 13.15 36.09 -8.83
CA ARG A 111 13.84 35.01 -8.11
C ARG A 111 13.57 35.05 -6.61
N ASP A 112 13.52 36.24 -6.01
CA ASP A 112 13.25 36.40 -4.59
C ASP A 112 11.80 36.01 -4.27
N ILE A 113 10.86 36.45 -5.11
CA ILE A 113 9.45 36.04 -5.03
C ILE A 113 9.33 34.52 -5.11
N MET A 114 9.97 33.89 -6.10
CA MET A 114 9.91 32.43 -6.27
C MET A 114 10.49 31.67 -5.08
N ARG A 115 11.47 32.22 -4.35
CA ARG A 115 12.02 31.61 -3.13
C ARG A 115 11.18 31.83 -1.88
N LYS A 116 10.30 32.85 -1.90
CA LYS A 116 9.39 33.18 -0.81
C LYS A 116 8.06 32.45 -0.93
N ILE A 117 7.71 31.95 -2.11
CA ILE A 117 6.51 31.13 -2.32
C ILE A 117 6.80 29.69 -1.92
N PHE A 118 5.83 29.06 -1.26
CA PHE A 118 5.85 27.64 -0.96
C PHE A 118 5.43 26.81 -2.18
N HIS A 119 6.28 25.87 -2.60
CA HIS A 119 6.07 25.09 -3.84
C HIS A 119 5.76 23.60 -3.60
N GLN A 120 5.44 22.90 -4.68
CA GLN A 120 5.19 21.46 -4.70
C GLN A 120 6.36 20.63 -4.14
N GLU A 121 7.61 21.05 -4.38
CA GLU A 121 8.80 20.36 -3.90
C GLU A 121 8.89 20.45 -2.37
N ASP A 122 8.57 21.61 -1.80
CA ASP A 122 8.55 21.83 -0.36
C ASP A 122 7.44 20.99 0.30
N MET A 123 6.25 20.96 -0.29
CA MET A 123 5.15 20.09 0.16
C MET A 123 5.55 18.62 0.14
N ALA A 124 6.15 18.15 -0.96
CA ALA A 124 6.59 16.77 -1.11
C ALA A 124 7.65 16.40 -0.04
N LEU A 125 8.57 17.32 0.27
CA LEU A 125 9.55 17.14 1.33
C LEU A 125 8.89 17.01 2.71
N ILE A 126 7.96 17.91 3.06
CA ILE A 126 7.25 17.85 4.35
C ILE A 126 6.49 16.52 4.49
N ILE A 127 5.74 16.11 3.48
CA ILE A 127 4.99 14.84 3.50
C ILE A 127 5.94 13.65 3.68
N ASN A 128 7.07 13.63 2.98
CA ASN A 128 8.01 12.52 3.05
C ASN A 128 8.76 12.46 4.38
N GLU A 129 9.13 13.61 4.96
CA GLU A 129 9.74 13.64 6.29
C GLU A 129 8.72 13.25 7.37
N ALA A 130 7.44 13.63 7.24
CA ALA A 130 6.39 13.16 8.14
C ALA A 130 6.22 11.64 8.09
N ARG A 131 6.20 11.05 6.89
CA ARG A 131 6.18 9.58 6.70
C ARG A 131 7.39 8.91 7.35
N LYS A 132 8.59 9.46 7.13
CA LYS A 132 9.84 8.96 7.68
C LYS A 132 9.91 9.08 9.21
N ALA A 133 9.28 10.11 9.78
CA ALA A 133 9.14 10.29 11.23
C ALA A 133 8.11 9.32 11.87
N GLY A 134 7.36 8.57 11.06
CA GLY A 134 6.40 7.58 11.55
C GLY A 134 4.97 8.12 11.71
N ALA A 135 4.62 9.22 11.03
CA ALA A 135 3.24 9.71 11.02
C ALA A 135 2.29 8.63 10.48
N GLU A 136 1.31 8.24 11.28
CA GLU A 136 0.34 7.19 10.93
C GLU A 136 -0.77 7.70 10.01
N ALA A 137 -1.05 9.01 10.06
CA ALA A 137 -1.97 9.69 9.16
C ALA A 137 -1.51 11.13 8.94
N ILE A 138 -1.58 11.59 7.69
CA ILE A 138 -1.19 12.95 7.33
C ILE A 138 -2.36 13.61 6.61
N ALA A 139 -2.64 14.88 6.92
CA ALA A 139 -3.56 15.70 6.16
C ALA A 139 -2.95 17.06 5.88
N VAL A 140 -3.17 17.59 4.68
CA VAL A 140 -2.85 18.98 4.33
C VAL A 140 -4.17 19.73 4.21
N ASN A 141 -4.43 20.65 5.12
CA ASN A 141 -5.72 21.31 5.27
C ASN A 141 -6.85 20.26 5.34
N ASN A 142 -7.67 20.15 4.28
CA ASN A 142 -8.77 19.19 4.20
C ASN A 142 -8.44 17.97 3.32
N HIS A 143 -7.25 17.91 2.72
CA HIS A 143 -6.82 16.82 1.85
C HIS A 143 -6.10 15.72 2.66
N ARG A 144 -6.61 14.49 2.60
CA ARG A 144 -5.99 13.32 3.23
C ARG A 144 -4.84 12.80 2.36
N VAL A 145 -3.64 12.79 2.91
CA VAL A 145 -2.47 12.23 2.23
C VAL A 145 -2.50 10.70 2.33
N LEU A 146 -2.42 10.06 1.17
CA LEU A 146 -2.34 8.61 0.95
C LEU A 146 -0.93 8.22 0.47
N PRO A 147 -0.60 6.91 0.40
CA PRO A 147 0.72 6.47 -0.07
C PRO A 147 1.06 6.92 -1.49
N ASN A 148 0.06 7.04 -2.37
CA ASN A 148 0.20 7.50 -3.75
C ASN A 148 0.00 9.01 -3.92
N THR A 149 -0.15 9.77 -2.83
CA THR A 149 -0.35 11.22 -2.91
C THR A 149 0.91 11.91 -3.40
N GLY A 150 0.72 12.74 -4.43
CA GLY A 150 1.75 13.57 -5.05
C GLY A 150 1.31 15.04 -5.03
N ALA A 151 2.27 15.95 -4.88
CA ALA A 151 2.02 17.38 -4.93
C ALA A 151 2.35 17.94 -6.33
N SER A 152 1.55 18.89 -6.79
CA SER A 152 1.73 19.59 -8.06
C SER A 152 1.47 21.09 -7.92
N CYS A 153 2.23 21.93 -8.63
CA CYS A 153 2.02 23.38 -8.63
C CYS A 153 0.89 23.76 -9.61
N ASN A 154 -0.19 24.32 -9.06
CA ASN A 154 -1.35 24.80 -9.80
C ASN A 154 -1.50 26.32 -9.62
N SER A 155 -0.53 27.10 -10.12
CA SER A 155 -0.46 28.55 -9.91
C SER A 155 -0.38 28.89 -8.41
N ALA A 156 -1.38 29.57 -7.83
CA ALA A 156 -1.42 29.92 -6.41
C ALA A 156 -1.84 28.75 -5.48
N PHE A 157 -2.05 27.56 -6.02
CA PHE A 157 -2.54 26.39 -5.29
C PHE A 157 -1.56 25.24 -5.39
N ILE A 158 -1.54 24.39 -4.36
CA ILE A 158 -0.96 23.05 -4.45
C ILE A 158 -2.07 22.07 -4.82
N GLY A 159 -1.90 21.38 -5.93
CA GLY A 159 -2.79 20.32 -6.40
C GLY A 159 -2.30 18.93 -6.00
N PHE A 160 -3.24 18.01 -5.86
CA PHE A 160 -2.98 16.60 -5.53
C PHE A 160 -3.42 15.66 -6.67
N GLU A 161 -3.11 14.37 -6.53
CA GLU A 161 -3.37 13.30 -7.51
C GLU A 161 -4.85 13.11 -7.86
N ASP A 162 -5.74 13.47 -6.94
CA ASP A 162 -7.19 13.40 -7.09
C ASP A 162 -7.79 14.68 -7.71
N TYR A 163 -6.95 15.57 -8.23
CA TYR A 163 -7.29 16.89 -8.77
C TYR A 163 -7.80 17.89 -7.72
N SER A 164 -7.83 17.53 -6.44
CA SER A 164 -8.10 18.48 -5.37
C SER A 164 -6.98 19.51 -5.28
N ARG A 165 -7.30 20.67 -4.69
CA ARG A 165 -6.39 21.80 -4.57
C ARG A 165 -6.54 22.44 -3.21
N GLU A 166 -5.42 22.80 -2.62
CA GLU A 166 -5.35 23.52 -1.37
C GLU A 166 -4.56 24.83 -1.55
N TYR A 167 -4.88 25.83 -0.73
CA TYR A 167 -4.22 27.13 -0.73
C TYR A 167 -3.66 27.46 0.64
N GLY A 168 -2.67 28.35 0.66
CA GLY A 168 -2.05 28.84 1.88
C GLY A 168 -3.01 29.66 2.75
N PRO A 169 -2.83 29.72 4.09
CA PRO A 169 -1.82 28.99 4.86
C PRO A 169 -2.06 27.48 4.85
N PHE A 170 -0.99 26.70 4.70
CA PHE A 170 -1.06 25.25 4.72
C PHE A 170 -0.91 24.75 6.16
N TYR A 171 -1.85 23.94 6.61
CA TYR A 171 -1.80 23.21 7.86
C TYR A 171 -1.57 21.74 7.57
N ILE A 172 -0.39 21.23 7.93
CA ILE A 172 -0.05 19.82 7.80
C ILE A 172 -0.23 19.16 9.16
N TYR A 173 -1.25 18.31 9.28
CA TYR A 173 -1.56 17.50 10.44
C TYR A 173 -0.85 16.15 10.31
N MET A 174 -0.18 15.70 11.36
CA MET A 174 0.53 14.41 11.41
C MET A 174 0.54 13.80 12.80
#